data_AF-A0A9D1JP02-F1
#
_entry.id   AF-A0A9D1JP02-F1
#
_cell.length_a   1.000
_cell.length_b   1.000
_cell.length_c   1.000
_cell.angle_alpha   90.00
_cell.angle_beta   90.00
_cell.angle_gamma   90.00
#
_symmetry.space_group_name_H-M   'P 1'
#
loop_
_entity.id
_entity.type
_entity.pdbx_description
1 polymer ?
#
loop_
_entity_poly.entity_id
_entity_poly.type
_entity_poly.pdbx_seq_one_letter_code
_entity_poly.pdbx_strand_id
1 'polypeptide(L)'
;MKAIFYGIASLLCALTGVVSVTPQEDEIRFGSSYNGSIYAGSKTEYVTYVTKEEEESFINGGLPRYYDTSGRSKTCANVAGTILLGYYDKNYDELIPDFTSARVIRDRVIYYAQTSAVQDVIDELYYDMDTNTATGGTTIKDFQNGLRKYVNELGRNIAFSNVGNSNGFNYSAYLNSIRNEQPVALFVSKYSLIPIADFGISATQDRLDKDYYTGNHVLVGYGLKEIKYYNSNGTLQKTITLLMVATGYSREPLYYVDLSDCGYIDSYSVNIY
;
A
#
# COMPACT_ATOMS: atom_id res chain seq x y z
N MET A 1 -56.23 -67.82 23.92
CA MET A 1 -56.47 -67.18 22.61
C MET A 1 -55.24 -66.35 22.27
N LYS A 2 -54.58 -66.63 21.14
CA LYS A 2 -53.27 -66.10 20.74
C LYS A 2 -53.36 -64.61 20.40
N ALA A 3 -52.53 -63.77 21.00
CA ALA A 3 -52.30 -62.40 20.56
C ALA A 3 -51.00 -62.36 19.72
N ILE A 4 -51.13 -61.90 18.48
CA ILE A 4 -50.06 -61.76 17.50
C ILE A 4 -49.41 -60.39 17.70
N PHE A 5 -48.10 -60.36 17.98
CA PHE A 5 -47.29 -59.15 18.00
C PHE A 5 -46.91 -58.76 16.57
N TYR A 6 -47.29 -57.56 16.12
CA TYR A 6 -46.75 -56.93 14.92
C TYR A 6 -45.54 -56.07 15.31
N GLY A 7 -44.34 -56.52 14.93
CA GLY A 7 -43.12 -55.74 15.03
C GLY A 7 -43.01 -54.75 13.87
N ILE A 8 -42.93 -53.46 14.17
CA ILE A 8 -42.62 -52.41 13.21
C ILE A 8 -41.09 -52.30 13.12
N ALA A 9 -40.53 -52.63 11.96
CA ALA A 9 -39.12 -52.41 11.66
C ALA A 9 -38.90 -50.93 11.28
N SER A 10 -38.29 -50.15 12.16
CA SER A 10 -37.89 -48.77 11.88
C SER A 10 -36.56 -48.76 11.12
N LEU A 11 -36.62 -48.36 9.85
CA LEU A 11 -35.47 -48.17 8.98
C LEU A 11 -34.77 -46.85 9.35
N LEU A 12 -33.63 -46.92 10.06
CA LEU A 12 -32.77 -45.76 10.29
C LEU A 12 -31.96 -45.47 9.02
N CYS A 13 -32.32 -44.42 8.29
CA CYS A 13 -31.54 -43.90 7.16
C CYS A 13 -30.46 -42.96 7.72
N ALA A 14 -29.21 -43.41 7.74
CA ALA A 14 -28.07 -42.57 8.13
C ALA A 14 -27.76 -41.57 7.00
N LEU A 15 -28.13 -40.31 7.20
CA LEU A 15 -27.69 -39.20 6.36
C LEU A 15 -26.20 -38.95 6.59
N THR A 16 -25.37 -39.44 5.66
CA THR A 16 -23.96 -39.05 5.58
C THR A 16 -23.90 -37.65 4.95
N GLY A 17 -23.76 -36.63 5.79
CA GLY A 17 -23.47 -35.28 5.32
C GLY A 17 -22.11 -35.26 4.65
N VAL A 18 -22.08 -34.99 3.35
CA VAL A 18 -20.84 -34.65 2.65
C VAL A 18 -20.40 -33.29 3.17
N VAL A 19 -19.36 -33.25 4.00
CA VAL A 19 -18.71 -31.99 4.38
C VAL A 19 -17.97 -31.51 3.15
N SER A 20 -18.55 -30.53 2.46
CA SER A 20 -17.85 -29.78 1.41
C SER A 20 -16.75 -28.97 2.07
N VAL A 21 -15.51 -29.46 2.03
CA VAL A 21 -14.33 -28.64 2.35
C VAL A 21 -14.14 -27.72 1.16
N THR A 22 -14.63 -26.48 1.26
CA THR A 22 -14.21 -25.41 0.36
C THR A 22 -12.70 -25.21 0.55
N PRO A 23 -11.89 -25.26 -0.52
CA PRO A 23 -10.49 -24.88 -0.42
C PRO A 23 -10.42 -23.45 0.11
N GLN A 24 -9.67 -23.23 1.18
CA GLN A 24 -9.29 -21.88 1.60
C GLN A 24 -8.43 -21.32 0.46
N GLU A 25 -8.87 -20.25 -0.20
CA GLU A 25 -7.99 -19.54 -1.12
C GLU A 25 -6.75 -19.08 -0.35
N ASP A 26 -5.57 -19.35 -0.91
CA ASP A 26 -4.32 -18.91 -0.31
C ASP A 26 -4.33 -17.37 -0.19
N GLU A 27 -4.17 -16.84 1.02
CA GLU A 27 -4.13 -15.39 1.24
C GLU A 27 -3.00 -14.76 0.43
N ILE A 28 -3.29 -13.65 -0.27
CA ILE A 28 -2.29 -12.91 -1.06
C ILE A 28 -1.17 -12.41 -0.12
N ARG A 29 0.07 -12.73 -0.48
CA ARG A 29 1.27 -12.24 0.20
C ARG A 29 2.01 -11.18 -0.62
N PHE A 30 2.54 -10.21 0.09
CA PHE A 30 3.29 -9.06 -0.41
C PHE A 30 4.74 -9.25 -0.04
N GLY A 31 5.59 -9.40 -1.05
CA GLY A 31 6.92 -9.97 -0.84
C GLY A 31 7.43 -10.77 -2.03
N SER A 32 7.86 -10.09 -3.10
CA SER A 32 8.66 -10.69 -4.17
C SER A 32 10.11 -10.20 -4.07
N SER A 33 11.12 -11.06 -4.25
CA SER A 33 12.55 -10.66 -4.28
C SER A 33 12.97 -9.69 -3.14
N TYR A 34 13.85 -8.72 -3.41
CA TYR A 34 14.20 -7.62 -2.49
C TYR A 34 13.06 -6.61 -2.38
N ASN A 35 12.68 -6.29 -1.14
CA ASN A 35 11.63 -5.33 -0.81
C ASN A 35 10.34 -5.46 -1.64
N GLY A 36 9.86 -6.68 -1.90
CA GLY A 36 8.53 -6.88 -2.48
C GLY A 36 8.41 -6.84 -4.00
N SER A 37 9.47 -6.49 -4.75
CA SER A 37 9.33 -6.17 -6.17
C SER A 37 10.26 -6.92 -7.14
N ILE A 38 9.81 -7.07 -8.38
CA ILE A 38 10.57 -7.67 -9.50
C ILE A 38 10.49 -6.72 -10.68
N TYR A 39 11.62 -6.11 -11.04
CA TYR A 39 11.73 -5.25 -12.21
C TYR A 39 11.51 -6.05 -13.50
N ALA A 40 10.63 -5.55 -14.36
CA ALA A 40 10.21 -6.21 -15.60
C ALA A 40 10.59 -5.42 -16.86
N GLY A 41 11.24 -4.27 -16.72
CA GLY A 41 11.69 -3.42 -17.83
C GLY A 41 11.18 -1.99 -17.68
N SER A 42 11.47 -1.15 -18.68
CA SER A 42 11.03 0.24 -18.71
C SER A 42 10.59 0.69 -20.10
N LYS A 43 9.81 1.77 -20.13
CA LYS A 43 9.35 2.43 -21.35
C LYS A 43 9.18 3.92 -21.10
N THR A 44 9.68 4.74 -22.01
CA THR A 44 9.36 6.17 -22.04
C THR A 44 8.12 6.41 -22.90
N GLU A 45 7.14 7.10 -22.34
CA GLU A 45 5.97 7.59 -23.06
C GLU A 45 6.00 9.12 -23.13
N TYR A 46 5.60 9.67 -24.29
CA TYR A 46 5.45 11.11 -24.47
C TYR A 46 3.98 11.45 -24.68
N VAL A 47 3.48 12.44 -23.96
CA VAL A 47 2.12 12.98 -24.14
C VAL A 47 2.25 14.40 -24.64
N THR A 48 1.87 14.64 -25.89
CA THR A 48 1.89 15.98 -26.50
C THR A 48 0.49 16.59 -26.41
N TYR A 49 0.40 17.86 -26.05
CA TYR A 49 -0.86 18.57 -25.80
C TYR A 49 -0.76 20.06 -26.16
N VAL A 50 -1.90 20.72 -26.33
CA VAL A 50 -1.96 22.18 -26.49
C VAL A 50 -2.24 22.86 -25.16
N THR A 51 -3.18 22.30 -24.39
CA THR A 51 -3.45 22.69 -23.01
C THR A 51 -3.58 21.46 -22.14
N LYS A 52 -3.32 21.63 -20.84
CA LYS A 52 -3.64 20.62 -19.83
C LYS A 52 -4.28 21.25 -18.61
N GLU A 53 -5.12 20.48 -17.93
CA GLU A 53 -5.64 20.79 -16.60
C GLU A 53 -5.02 19.80 -15.61
N GLU A 54 -4.52 20.32 -14.50
CA GLU A 54 -3.91 19.52 -13.43
C GLU A 54 -4.65 19.78 -12.13
N GLU A 55 -5.02 18.69 -11.44
CA GLU A 55 -5.53 18.73 -10.08
C GLU A 55 -4.66 17.86 -9.20
N GLU A 56 -4.18 18.42 -8.08
CA GLU A 56 -3.37 17.72 -7.11
C GLU A 56 -3.94 17.86 -5.71
N SER A 57 -3.88 16.78 -4.95
CA SER A 57 -4.12 16.78 -3.51
C SER A 57 -3.11 15.87 -2.87
N PHE A 58 -2.37 16.36 -1.88
CA PHE A 58 -1.33 15.61 -1.21
C PHE A 58 -1.19 16.06 0.24
N ILE A 59 -0.67 15.16 1.06
CA ILE A 59 -0.30 15.44 2.44
C ILE A 59 0.95 16.33 2.42
N ASN A 60 0.85 17.49 3.06
CA ASN A 60 1.91 18.50 3.02
C ASN A 60 3.21 17.96 3.65
N GLY A 61 4.33 18.22 2.99
CA GLY A 61 5.64 17.65 3.36
C GLY A 61 5.87 16.19 2.96
N GLY A 62 4.86 15.50 2.42
CA GLY A 62 4.97 14.12 1.94
C GLY A 62 5.18 13.11 3.07
N LEU A 63 6.04 12.11 2.81
CA LEU A 63 6.33 10.99 3.71
C LEU A 63 7.83 10.83 3.96
N PRO A 64 8.23 10.17 5.07
CA PRO A 64 9.61 9.80 5.29
C PRO A 64 10.12 8.82 4.23
N ARG A 65 11.43 8.84 4.01
CA ARG A 65 12.14 8.13 2.93
C ARG A 65 12.87 6.89 3.45
N TYR A 66 12.20 6.09 4.27
CA TYR A 66 12.81 4.93 4.93
C TYR A 66 12.88 3.72 4.01
N TYR A 67 13.85 2.85 4.25
CA TYR A 67 14.09 1.63 3.48
C TYR A 67 14.88 0.61 4.31
N ASP A 68 14.72 -0.66 4.00
CA ASP A 68 15.42 -1.74 4.69
C ASP A 68 16.92 -1.84 4.29
N THR A 69 17.79 -1.97 5.30
CA THR A 69 19.24 -2.11 5.17
C THR A 69 19.76 -3.48 5.63
N SER A 70 18.91 -4.32 6.23
CA SER A 70 19.29 -5.59 6.89
C SER A 70 19.68 -6.72 5.93
N GLY A 71 19.52 -6.52 4.61
CA GLY A 71 19.71 -7.55 3.59
C GLY A 71 18.60 -8.61 3.57
N ARG A 72 17.57 -8.47 4.41
CA ARG A 72 16.37 -9.33 4.39
C ARG A 72 15.62 -9.13 3.08
N SER A 73 15.02 -10.22 2.60
CA SER A 73 14.16 -10.18 1.42
C SER A 73 12.70 -9.97 1.82
N LYS A 74 11.88 -9.45 0.90
CA LYS A 74 10.41 -9.37 1.06
C LYS A 74 9.97 -8.49 2.24
N THR A 75 10.65 -7.36 2.41
CA THR A 75 10.49 -6.42 3.52
C THR A 75 9.49 -5.27 3.27
N CYS A 76 8.73 -5.31 2.17
CA CYS A 76 7.87 -4.19 1.78
C CYS A 76 6.80 -3.82 2.78
N ALA A 77 6.17 -4.81 3.40
CA ALA A 77 5.16 -4.59 4.42
C ALA A 77 5.74 -3.88 5.65
N ASN A 78 6.87 -4.35 6.18
CA ASN A 78 7.51 -3.77 7.36
C ASN A 78 8.11 -2.39 7.08
N VAL A 79 8.69 -2.18 5.89
CA VAL A 79 9.15 -0.84 5.47
C VAL A 79 7.97 0.13 5.32
N ALA A 80 6.88 -0.27 4.66
CA ALA A 80 5.69 0.56 4.53
C ALA A 80 5.06 0.88 5.90
N GLY A 81 5.01 -0.09 6.81
CA GLY A 81 4.60 0.12 8.20
C GLY A 81 5.47 1.16 8.91
N THR A 82 6.79 1.08 8.75
CA THR A 82 7.72 2.03 9.37
C THR A 82 7.61 3.44 8.77
N ILE A 83 7.34 3.57 7.47
CA ILE A 83 7.06 4.86 6.82
C ILE A 83 5.79 5.49 7.43
N LEU A 84 4.74 4.70 7.66
CA LEU A 84 3.52 5.17 8.34
C LEU A 84 3.80 5.60 9.78
N LEU A 85 4.59 4.83 10.54
CA LEU A 85 5.00 5.19 11.89
C LEU A 85 5.77 6.51 11.88
N GLY A 86 6.79 6.66 11.04
CA GLY A 86 7.56 7.91 10.92
C GLY A 86 6.72 9.10 10.48
N TYR A 87 5.67 8.88 9.68
CA TYR A 87 4.73 9.94 9.35
C TYR A 87 3.98 10.44 10.59
N TYR A 88 3.48 9.54 11.44
CA TYR A 88 2.74 9.91 12.65
C TYR A 88 3.65 10.36 13.79
N ASP A 89 4.87 9.82 13.85
CA ASP A 89 5.87 10.11 14.86
C ASP A 89 6.23 11.60 14.91
N LYS A 90 6.05 12.35 13.81
CA LYS A 90 6.23 13.81 13.80
C LYS A 90 5.37 14.55 14.84
N ASN A 91 4.28 13.92 15.30
CA ASN A 91 3.34 14.47 16.27
C ASN A 91 3.43 13.79 17.65
N TYR A 92 4.11 12.65 17.76
CA TYR A 92 4.12 11.82 18.95
C TYR A 92 5.55 11.71 19.53
N ASP A 93 6.59 11.54 18.70
CA ASP A 93 8.01 11.42 19.10
C ASP A 93 8.31 10.17 19.96
N GLU A 94 7.38 9.22 20.01
CA GLU A 94 7.54 7.93 20.69
C GLU A 94 7.23 6.71 19.81
N LEU A 95 6.79 6.90 18.56
CA LEU A 95 6.46 5.79 17.65
C LEU A 95 7.70 5.16 17.02
N ILE A 96 8.84 5.86 17.04
CA ILE A 96 10.15 5.28 16.72
C ILE A 96 11.08 5.61 17.89
N PRO A 97 11.36 4.65 18.79
CA PRO A 97 12.20 4.87 19.95
C PRO A 97 13.59 5.45 19.59
N ASP A 98 14.09 6.35 20.43
CA ASP A 98 15.41 6.99 20.26
C ASP A 98 15.60 7.75 18.94
N PHE A 99 14.50 8.23 18.35
CA PHE A 99 14.52 8.93 17.08
C PHE A 99 13.40 9.95 16.96
N THR A 100 13.75 11.15 16.49
CA THR A 100 12.76 12.14 16.07
C THR A 100 12.59 12.04 14.57
N SER A 101 11.39 11.71 14.10
CA SER A 101 11.13 11.51 12.68
C SER A 101 11.15 12.75 11.82
N ALA A 102 10.78 13.92 12.36
CA ALA A 102 10.69 15.13 11.56
C ALA A 102 10.92 16.42 12.36
N ARG A 103 11.26 17.47 11.63
CA ARG A 103 11.19 18.85 12.12
C ARG A 103 10.08 19.59 11.39
N VAL A 104 9.17 20.20 12.15
CA VAL A 104 8.13 21.08 11.61
C VAL A 104 8.55 22.53 11.78
N ILE A 105 8.65 23.28 10.67
CA ILE A 105 8.96 24.71 10.66
C ILE A 105 7.83 25.44 9.96
N ARG A 106 6.99 26.13 10.74
CA ARG A 106 5.71 26.70 10.27
C ARG A 106 4.82 25.60 9.69
N ASP A 107 4.55 25.66 8.41
CA ASP A 107 3.76 24.73 7.61
C ASP A 107 4.62 23.69 6.87
N ARG A 108 5.94 23.68 7.07
CA ARG A 108 6.85 22.76 6.37
C ARG A 108 7.27 21.62 7.28
N VAL A 109 7.00 20.39 6.85
CA VAL A 109 7.50 19.15 7.48
C VAL A 109 8.76 18.70 6.75
N ILE A 110 9.83 18.47 7.50
CA ILE A 110 11.09 17.94 6.98
C ILE A 110 11.38 16.65 7.75
N TYR A 111 11.21 15.50 7.11
CA TYR A 111 11.57 14.21 7.69
C TYR A 111 13.09 14.04 7.77
N TYR A 112 13.56 13.56 8.91
CA TYR A 112 14.97 13.23 9.10
C TYR A 112 15.34 11.95 8.33
N ALA A 113 16.63 11.85 7.99
CA ALA A 113 17.17 10.65 7.39
C ALA A 113 17.11 9.48 8.39
N GLN A 114 16.92 8.27 7.87
CA GLN A 114 16.86 7.09 8.72
C GLN A 114 18.16 6.86 9.48
N THR A 115 18.04 6.32 10.70
CA THR A 115 19.15 5.86 11.55
C THR A 115 18.97 4.37 11.84
N SER A 116 19.82 3.81 12.71
CA SER A 116 19.63 2.44 13.21
C SER A 116 18.29 2.26 13.91
N ALA A 117 17.79 3.26 14.63
CA ALA A 117 16.48 3.20 15.30
C ALA A 117 15.32 2.90 14.33
N VAL A 118 15.35 3.51 13.14
CA VAL A 118 14.36 3.22 12.09
C VAL A 118 14.49 1.78 11.59
N GLN A 119 15.73 1.28 11.44
CA GLN A 119 15.97 -0.10 11.05
C GLN A 119 15.50 -1.10 12.13
N ASP A 120 15.69 -0.77 13.41
CA ASP A 120 15.24 -1.60 14.53
C ASP A 120 13.72 -1.76 14.49
N VAL A 121 12.98 -0.69 14.17
CA VAL A 121 11.51 -0.76 13.96
C VAL A 121 11.14 -1.59 12.73
N ILE A 122 11.86 -1.46 11.61
CA ILE A 122 11.64 -2.34 10.43
C ILE A 122 11.83 -3.80 10.82
N ASP A 123 12.85 -4.09 11.62
CA ASP A 123 13.17 -5.44 12.06
C ASP A 123 12.15 -5.99 13.05
N GLU A 124 11.61 -5.17 13.94
CA GLU A 124 10.53 -5.53 14.85
C GLU A 124 9.23 -5.81 14.09
N LEU A 125 8.83 -4.92 13.18
CA LEU A 125 7.65 -5.12 12.33
C LEU A 125 7.79 -6.33 11.42
N TYR A 126 9.00 -6.73 11.03
CA TYR A 126 9.21 -7.97 10.28
C TYR A 126 8.67 -9.19 11.06
N TYR A 127 8.95 -9.26 12.36
CA TYR A 127 8.48 -10.33 13.23
C TYR A 127 6.99 -10.15 13.57
N ASP A 128 6.57 -8.95 13.93
CA ASP A 128 5.18 -8.68 14.32
C ASP A 128 4.17 -8.88 13.19
N MET A 129 4.60 -8.67 11.95
CA MET A 129 3.79 -8.91 10.75
C MET A 129 3.99 -10.33 10.17
N ASP A 130 4.54 -11.27 10.94
CA ASP A 130 4.72 -12.67 10.52
C ASP A 130 5.37 -12.82 9.13
N THR A 131 6.36 -11.96 8.86
CA THR A 131 6.97 -11.88 7.53
C THR A 131 7.82 -13.12 7.27
N ASN A 132 7.55 -13.81 6.15
CA ASN A 132 8.25 -15.04 5.74
C ASN A 132 8.15 -16.23 6.73
N THR A 133 7.17 -16.27 7.66
CA THR A 133 7.07 -17.35 8.66
C THR A 133 6.40 -18.62 8.14
N ALA A 134 5.37 -18.52 7.28
CA ALA A 134 4.70 -19.65 6.65
C ALA A 134 5.09 -19.82 5.18
N THR A 135 4.96 -18.73 4.42
CA THR A 135 5.35 -18.59 3.02
C THR A 135 5.88 -17.17 2.80
N GLY A 136 6.64 -16.97 1.73
CA GLY A 136 7.35 -15.72 1.53
C GLY A 136 6.44 -14.49 1.45
N GLY A 137 6.82 -13.41 2.14
CA GLY A 137 6.10 -12.15 2.23
C GLY A 137 5.15 -12.07 3.42
N THR A 138 4.33 -11.03 3.42
CA THR A 138 3.39 -10.65 4.49
C THR A 138 1.99 -10.56 3.91
N THR A 139 0.95 -11.02 4.61
CA THR A 139 -0.45 -10.83 4.17
C THR A 139 -0.97 -9.45 4.58
N ILE A 140 -2.08 -8.99 4.01
CA ILE A 140 -2.75 -7.73 4.47
C ILE A 140 -3.12 -7.84 5.96
N LYS A 141 -3.62 -9.00 6.37
CA LYS A 141 -4.04 -9.27 7.74
C LYS A 141 -2.84 -9.21 8.70
N ASP A 142 -1.74 -9.85 8.35
CA ASP A 142 -0.53 -9.87 9.19
C ASP A 142 0.10 -8.46 9.25
N PHE A 143 0.09 -7.70 8.15
CA PHE A 143 0.48 -6.29 8.16
C PHE A 143 -0.35 -5.46 9.15
N GLN A 144 -1.68 -5.57 9.08
CA GLN A 144 -2.57 -4.82 9.96
C GLN A 144 -2.46 -5.24 11.43
N ASN A 145 -2.33 -6.53 11.69
CA ASN A 145 -2.19 -7.07 13.04
C ASN A 145 -0.84 -6.69 13.65
N GLY A 146 0.26 -6.84 12.91
CA GLY A 146 1.59 -6.50 13.38
C GLY A 146 1.74 -5.01 13.67
N LEU A 147 1.30 -4.15 12.74
CA LEU A 147 1.35 -2.71 12.98
C LEU A 147 0.45 -2.28 14.14
N ARG A 148 -0.71 -2.93 14.32
CA ARG A 148 -1.58 -2.71 15.47
C ARG A 148 -0.94 -3.15 16.77
N LYS A 149 -0.31 -4.31 16.79
CA LYS A 149 0.41 -4.81 17.96
C LYS A 149 1.47 -3.80 18.40
N TYR A 150 2.36 -3.43 17.49
CA TYR A 150 3.44 -2.45 17.73
C TYR A 150 2.90 -1.13 18.30
N VAL A 151 1.93 -0.51 17.61
CA VAL A 151 1.34 0.77 18.05
C VAL A 151 0.67 0.67 19.43
N ASN A 152 -0.01 -0.45 19.70
CA ASN A 152 -0.69 -0.66 20.98
C ASN A 152 0.30 -0.88 22.14
N GLU A 153 1.43 -1.54 21.89
CA GLU A 153 2.49 -1.74 22.89
C GLU A 153 3.15 -0.41 23.31
N LEU A 154 3.12 0.59 22.43
CA LEU A 154 3.52 1.97 22.71
C LEU A 154 2.39 2.82 23.33
N GLY A 155 1.27 2.21 23.70
CA GLY A 155 0.16 2.89 24.38
C GLY A 155 -0.73 3.74 23.47
N ARG A 156 -0.63 3.56 22.15
CA ARG A 156 -1.43 4.26 21.13
C ARG A 156 -2.46 3.33 20.52
N ASN A 157 -3.36 3.88 19.69
CA ASN A 157 -4.30 3.08 18.91
C ASN A 157 -4.10 3.33 17.41
N ILE A 158 -4.47 2.34 16.60
CA ILE A 158 -4.49 2.47 15.14
C ILE A 158 -5.84 2.04 14.56
N ALA A 159 -6.32 2.78 13.57
CA ALA A 159 -7.47 2.43 12.76
C ALA A 159 -7.06 2.25 11.30
N PHE A 160 -7.64 1.23 10.66
CA PHE A 160 -7.54 1.01 9.22
C PHE A 160 -8.93 1.16 8.62
N SER A 161 -9.09 2.03 7.63
CA SER A 161 -10.34 2.20 6.89
C SER A 161 -10.11 1.86 5.44
N ASN A 162 -10.83 0.88 4.89
CA ASN A 162 -10.70 0.51 3.49
C ASN A 162 -11.07 1.70 2.59
N VAL A 163 -10.19 2.04 1.64
CA VAL A 163 -10.38 3.15 0.69
C VAL A 163 -10.30 2.68 -0.77
N GLY A 164 -10.51 1.39 -1.00
CA GLY A 164 -10.41 0.75 -2.31
C GLY A 164 -10.05 -0.72 -2.15
N ASN A 165 -10.46 -1.53 -3.13
CA ASN A 165 -10.18 -2.96 -3.19
C ASN A 165 -10.05 -3.42 -4.65
N SER A 166 -9.94 -4.73 -4.88
CA SER A 166 -9.78 -5.31 -6.21
C SER A 166 -10.95 -5.04 -7.16
N ASN A 167 -12.13 -4.63 -6.66
CA ASN A 167 -13.27 -4.23 -7.50
C ASN A 167 -13.11 -2.79 -8.03
N GLY A 168 -12.13 -2.03 -7.54
CA GLY A 168 -11.79 -0.71 -8.04
C GLY A 168 -11.23 0.22 -6.97
N PHE A 169 -10.40 1.15 -7.44
CA PHE A 169 -9.93 2.29 -6.66
C PHE A 169 -11.11 3.21 -6.30
N ASN A 170 -11.30 3.50 -5.01
CA ASN A 170 -12.33 4.44 -4.57
C ASN A 170 -11.74 5.84 -4.46
N TYR A 171 -11.82 6.59 -5.56
CA TYR A 171 -11.24 7.93 -5.69
C TYR A 171 -11.66 8.89 -4.57
N SER A 172 -12.96 8.93 -4.24
CA SER A 172 -13.47 9.84 -3.20
C SER A 172 -12.95 9.47 -1.81
N ALA A 173 -12.95 8.18 -1.47
CA ALA A 173 -12.45 7.72 -0.17
C ALA A 173 -10.95 7.96 -0.02
N TYR A 174 -10.16 7.67 -1.06
CA TYR A 174 -8.73 7.95 -1.07
C TYR A 174 -8.45 9.45 -0.91
N LEU A 175 -9.10 10.30 -1.70
CA LEU A 175 -8.92 11.74 -1.66
C LEU A 175 -9.33 12.35 -0.30
N ASN A 176 -10.39 11.83 0.32
CA ASN A 176 -10.77 12.22 1.68
C ASN A 176 -9.72 11.82 2.71
N SER A 177 -9.10 10.64 2.58
CA SER A 177 -7.97 10.24 3.43
C SER A 177 -6.82 11.24 3.34
N ILE A 178 -6.41 11.59 2.12
CA ILE A 178 -5.33 12.55 1.90
C ILE A 178 -5.65 13.94 2.48
N ARG A 179 -6.89 14.43 2.29
CA ARG A 179 -7.34 15.73 2.83
C ARG A 179 -7.43 15.74 4.36
N ASN A 180 -7.66 14.58 4.97
CA ASN A 180 -7.63 14.40 6.42
C ASN A 180 -6.21 14.14 6.96
N GLU A 181 -5.17 14.35 6.14
CA GLU A 181 -3.77 14.09 6.51
C GLU A 181 -3.53 12.64 6.97
N GLN A 182 -4.25 11.68 6.37
CA GLN A 182 -4.13 10.26 6.66
C GLN A 182 -3.51 9.53 5.45
N PRO A 183 -2.25 9.07 5.55
CA PRO A 183 -1.63 8.29 4.49
C PRO A 183 -2.31 6.93 4.33
N VAL A 184 -2.13 6.34 3.14
CA VAL A 184 -2.82 5.13 2.72
C VAL A 184 -1.81 4.02 2.47
N ALA A 185 -1.92 2.89 3.18
CA ALA A 185 -1.22 1.67 2.80
C ALA A 185 -1.84 1.14 1.49
N LEU A 186 -1.04 0.99 0.44
CA LEU A 186 -1.45 0.56 -0.89
C LEU A 186 -0.88 -0.83 -1.17
N PHE A 187 -1.77 -1.79 -1.40
CA PHE A 187 -1.45 -3.16 -1.74
C PHE A 187 -1.63 -3.36 -3.24
N VAL A 188 -0.53 -3.62 -3.95
CA VAL A 188 -0.50 -3.62 -5.41
C VAL A 188 0.25 -4.83 -5.97
N SER A 189 -0.01 -5.13 -7.23
CA SER A 189 0.73 -6.04 -8.11
C SER A 189 0.88 -5.37 -9.47
N LYS A 190 1.78 -5.84 -10.35
CA LYS A 190 1.89 -5.37 -11.74
C LYS A 190 1.72 -3.85 -11.88
N TYR A 191 2.67 -3.10 -11.34
CA TYR A 191 2.58 -1.64 -11.25
C TYR A 191 3.73 -0.97 -11.97
N SER A 192 3.52 0.26 -12.44
CA SER A 192 4.58 1.12 -12.94
C SER A 192 4.92 2.23 -11.96
N LEU A 193 6.21 2.54 -11.87
CA LEU A 193 6.74 3.70 -11.16
C LEU A 193 7.21 4.74 -12.19
N ILE A 194 6.86 6.01 -11.97
CA ILE A 194 7.30 7.14 -12.78
C ILE A 194 8.06 8.13 -11.88
N PRO A 195 9.36 8.36 -12.11
CA PRO A 195 10.13 9.33 -11.32
C PRO A 195 9.47 10.70 -11.34
N ILE A 196 9.38 11.34 -10.17
CA ILE A 196 8.79 12.68 -10.06
C ILE A 196 9.68 13.72 -10.75
N ALA A 197 11.01 13.56 -10.65
CA ALA A 197 11.99 14.55 -11.11
C ALA A 197 11.98 14.76 -12.63
N ASP A 198 11.62 13.73 -13.40
CA ASP A 198 11.65 13.74 -14.86
C ASP A 198 10.25 13.89 -15.48
N PHE A 199 9.23 14.12 -14.65
CA PHE A 199 7.87 14.33 -15.09
C PHE A 199 7.69 15.72 -15.72
N GLY A 200 7.41 15.74 -17.02
CA GLY A 200 7.27 16.99 -17.80
C GLY A 200 8.58 17.44 -18.42
N ILE A 201 8.60 17.75 -19.73
CA ILE A 201 9.83 18.15 -20.44
C ILE A 201 9.70 19.45 -21.24
N SER A 202 8.48 19.93 -21.50
CA SER A 202 8.24 21.25 -22.09
C SER A 202 6.83 21.73 -21.78
N ALA A 203 6.49 22.95 -22.20
CA ALA A 203 5.15 23.53 -22.03
C ALA A 203 4.03 22.78 -22.78
N THR A 204 4.36 21.91 -23.73
CA THR A 204 3.40 21.21 -24.59
C THR A 204 3.66 19.71 -24.67
N GLN A 205 4.54 19.18 -23.82
CA GLN A 205 4.90 17.76 -23.82
C GLN A 205 5.34 17.28 -22.45
N ASP A 206 4.69 16.22 -21.98
CA ASP A 206 5.07 15.51 -20.77
C ASP A 206 5.77 14.20 -21.14
N ARG A 207 6.83 13.88 -20.40
CA ARG A 207 7.60 12.63 -20.47
C ARG A 207 7.26 11.77 -19.26
N LEU A 208 6.91 10.51 -19.51
CA LEU A 208 6.59 9.52 -18.50
C LEU A 208 7.58 8.35 -18.67
N ASP A 209 8.64 8.32 -17.87
CA ASP A 209 9.54 7.17 -17.80
C ASP A 209 8.94 6.14 -16.85
N LYS A 210 8.33 5.10 -17.42
CA LYS A 210 7.66 4.04 -16.67
C LYS A 210 8.62 2.88 -16.44
N ASP A 211 8.93 2.61 -15.18
CA ASP A 211 9.58 1.37 -14.74
C ASP A 211 8.51 0.38 -14.30
N TYR A 212 8.45 -0.78 -14.95
CA TYR A 212 7.43 -1.80 -14.71
C TYR A 212 7.91 -2.84 -13.70
N TYR A 213 6.99 -3.24 -12.81
CA TYR A 213 7.24 -4.23 -11.78
C TYR A 213 6.12 -5.27 -11.74
N THR A 214 6.45 -6.55 -11.59
CA THR A 214 5.46 -7.66 -11.67
C THR A 214 5.12 -8.32 -10.33
N GLY A 215 5.89 -8.05 -9.27
CA GLY A 215 5.69 -8.61 -7.93
C GLY A 215 4.63 -7.87 -7.10
N ASN A 216 4.08 -8.56 -6.08
CA ASN A 216 3.18 -7.95 -5.10
C ASN A 216 3.95 -7.09 -4.10
N HIS A 217 3.56 -5.82 -3.96
CA HIS A 217 4.26 -4.82 -3.18
C HIS A 217 3.33 -4.03 -2.26
N VAL A 218 3.88 -3.48 -1.18
CA VAL A 218 3.20 -2.54 -0.30
C VAL A 218 3.85 -1.17 -0.46
N LEU A 219 3.07 -0.18 -0.84
CA LEU A 219 3.45 1.22 -1.01
C LEU A 219 2.71 2.09 0.01
N VAL A 220 3.18 3.31 0.24
CA VAL A 220 2.44 4.27 1.08
C VAL A 220 2.04 5.47 0.26
N GLY A 221 0.74 5.60 -0.02
CA GLY A 221 0.15 6.72 -0.73
C GLY A 221 0.00 7.96 0.15
N TYR A 222 0.38 9.12 -0.37
CA TYR A 222 0.24 10.41 0.30
C TYR A 222 -0.37 11.49 -0.59
N GLY A 223 -0.76 11.17 -1.81
CA GLY A 223 -1.35 12.13 -2.70
C GLY A 223 -1.84 11.54 -4.01
N LEU A 224 -2.52 12.37 -4.78
CA LEU A 224 -3.05 12.04 -6.09
C LEU A 224 -2.87 13.25 -7.00
N LYS A 225 -2.51 12.98 -8.26
CA LYS A 225 -2.47 13.93 -9.37
C LYS A 225 -3.34 13.43 -10.51
N GLU A 226 -4.34 14.21 -10.91
CA GLU A 226 -5.11 13.99 -12.13
C GLU A 226 -4.68 15.01 -13.19
N ILE A 227 -4.43 14.53 -14.41
CA ILE A 227 -4.04 15.37 -15.54
C ILE A 227 -4.93 15.08 -16.73
N LYS A 228 -5.59 16.12 -17.25
CA LYS A 228 -6.39 16.09 -18.47
C LYS A 228 -5.66 16.82 -19.58
N TYR A 229 -5.38 16.13 -20.68
CA TYR A 229 -4.66 16.66 -21.83
C TYR A 229 -5.61 16.97 -22.97
N TYR A 230 -5.52 18.16 -23.55
CA TYR A 230 -6.39 18.61 -24.63
C TYR A 230 -5.61 18.92 -25.91
N ASN A 231 -6.20 18.60 -27.06
CA ASN A 231 -5.63 18.90 -28.38
C ASN A 231 -5.94 20.33 -28.84
N SER A 232 -5.47 20.72 -30.03
CA SER A 232 -5.68 22.06 -30.61
C SER A 232 -7.14 22.45 -30.83
N ASN A 233 -8.05 21.48 -30.88
CA ASN A 233 -9.49 21.71 -31.03
C ASN A 233 -10.19 21.83 -29.67
N GLY A 234 -9.44 21.83 -28.55
CA GLY A 234 -9.99 21.83 -27.19
C GLY A 234 -10.64 20.51 -26.78
N THR A 235 -10.41 19.42 -27.52
CA THR A 235 -10.99 18.10 -27.18
C THR A 235 -10.08 17.34 -26.22
N LEU A 236 -10.66 16.73 -25.18
CA LEU A 236 -9.94 15.86 -24.25
C LEU A 236 -9.35 14.65 -25.00
N GLN A 237 -8.03 14.51 -24.95
CA GLN A 237 -7.27 13.45 -25.60
C GLN A 237 -6.90 12.32 -24.65
N LYS A 238 -6.52 12.65 -23.42
CA LYS A 238 -6.05 11.68 -22.43
C LYS A 238 -6.30 12.20 -21.02
N THR A 239 -6.67 11.31 -20.12
CA THR A 239 -6.61 11.54 -18.68
C THR A 239 -5.60 10.59 -18.06
N ILE A 240 -4.78 11.07 -17.14
CA ILE A 240 -3.84 10.25 -16.36
C ILE A 240 -4.11 10.51 -14.88
N THR A 241 -4.20 9.44 -14.10
CA THR A 241 -4.33 9.49 -12.65
C THR A 241 -3.10 8.86 -12.03
N LEU A 242 -2.33 9.66 -11.32
CA LEU A 242 -1.07 9.27 -10.69
C LEU A 242 -1.24 9.30 -9.16
N LEU A 243 -0.93 8.20 -8.49
CA LEU A 243 -0.81 8.18 -7.03
C LEU A 243 0.60 8.63 -6.65
N MET A 244 0.71 9.54 -5.69
CA MET A 244 1.99 9.92 -5.09
C MET A 244 2.31 8.94 -3.97
N VAL A 245 3.44 8.23 -4.06
CA VAL A 245 3.76 7.14 -3.14
C VAL A 245 5.18 7.23 -2.58
N ALA A 246 5.34 6.79 -1.34
CA ALA A 246 6.63 6.34 -0.82
C ALA A 246 6.80 4.84 -1.10
N THR A 247 7.94 4.47 -1.69
CA THR A 247 8.19 3.12 -2.24
C THR A 247 8.89 2.17 -1.28
N GLY A 248 9.61 2.73 -0.29
CA GLY A 248 10.54 1.97 0.52
C GLY A 248 11.87 1.65 -0.18
N TYR A 249 12.14 2.22 -1.36
CA TYR A 249 13.40 1.99 -2.08
C TYR A 249 14.48 2.99 -1.67
N SER A 250 15.73 2.54 -1.67
CA SER A 250 16.88 3.31 -1.16
C SER A 250 17.32 4.47 -2.07
N ARG A 251 17.21 4.33 -3.39
CA ARG A 251 17.71 5.34 -4.35
C ARG A 251 16.69 6.44 -4.63
N GLU A 252 15.47 6.05 -4.97
CA GLU A 252 14.37 6.96 -5.24
C GLU A 252 13.16 6.53 -4.39
N PRO A 253 12.93 7.22 -3.26
CA PRO A 253 11.94 6.77 -2.29
C PRO A 253 10.54 7.29 -2.58
N LEU A 254 10.39 8.30 -3.46
CA LEU A 254 9.11 8.92 -3.80
C LEU A 254 8.88 8.86 -5.31
N TYR A 255 7.72 8.36 -5.70
CA TYR A 255 7.36 8.10 -7.09
C TYR A 255 5.90 8.44 -7.35
N TYR A 256 5.56 8.54 -8.64
CA TYR A 256 4.19 8.34 -9.08
C TYR A 256 3.93 6.88 -9.42
N VAL A 257 2.73 6.38 -9.11
CA VAL A 257 2.17 5.15 -9.68
C VAL A 257 1.07 5.51 -10.65
N ASP A 258 1.16 5.05 -11.90
CA ASP A 258 0.07 5.20 -12.88
C ASP A 258 -1.05 4.21 -12.54
N LEU A 259 -2.19 4.74 -12.09
CA LEU A 259 -3.31 3.92 -11.64
C LEU A 259 -3.90 3.06 -12.77
N SER A 260 -3.75 3.49 -14.03
CA SER A 260 -4.23 2.73 -15.20
C SER A 260 -3.39 1.48 -15.48
N ASP A 261 -2.18 1.43 -14.93
CA ASP A 261 -1.18 0.38 -15.13
C ASP A 261 -0.71 -0.15 -13.77
N CYS A 262 -1.67 -0.31 -12.87
CA CYS A 262 -1.47 -0.83 -11.52
C CYS A 262 -2.49 -1.94 -11.25
N GLY A 263 -2.01 -3.15 -11.00
CA GLY A 263 -2.81 -4.25 -10.46
C GLY A 263 -3.19 -3.97 -9.01
N TYR A 264 -4.18 -3.11 -8.81
CA TYR A 264 -4.67 -2.69 -7.50
C TYR A 264 -5.34 -3.84 -6.76
N ILE A 265 -4.90 -4.14 -5.54
CA ILE A 265 -5.43 -5.25 -4.72
C ILE A 265 -6.27 -4.69 -3.58
N ASP A 266 -5.68 -3.84 -2.74
CA ASP A 266 -6.37 -3.28 -1.58
C ASP A 266 -5.70 -1.97 -1.12
N SER A 267 -6.41 -1.23 -0.27
CA SER A 267 -5.88 -0.01 0.32
C SER A 267 -6.59 0.35 1.60
N TYR A 268 -5.81 0.85 2.55
CA TYR A 268 -6.33 1.28 3.83
C TYR A 268 -5.77 2.63 4.21
N SER A 269 -6.66 3.58 4.44
CA SER A 269 -6.36 4.79 5.20
C SER A 269 -5.93 4.38 6.60
N VAL A 270 -4.80 4.91 7.05
CA VAL A 270 -4.19 4.59 8.34
C VAL A 270 -4.29 5.82 9.23
N ASN A 271 -4.82 5.64 10.44
CA ASN A 271 -4.92 6.70 11.45
C ASN A 271 -4.39 6.21 12.80
N ILE A 272 -3.35 6.86 13.34
CA ILE A 272 -2.79 6.56 14.67
C ILE A 272 -3.13 7.71 15.64
N TYR A 273 -3.65 7.37 16.83
CA TYR A 273 -4.12 8.32 17.84
C TYR A 273 -3.82 7.88 19.27
#